data_AF-A0A1X2HG93-F1
#
_entry.id   AF-A0A1X2HG93-F1
#
_cell.length_a   1.000
_cell.length_b   1.000
_cell.length_c   1.000
_cell.angle_alpha   90.00
_cell.angle_beta   90.00
_cell.angle_gamma   90.00
#
_symmetry.space_group_name_H-M   'P 1'
#
loop_
_entity.id
_entity.type
_entity.pdbx_description
1 polymer ?
#
loop_
_entity_poly.entity_id
_entity_poly.type
_entity_poly.pdbx_seq_one_letter_code
_entity_poly.pdbx_strand_id
1 'polypeptide(L)'
;MRLMLPYWLVTIFLVTSCLGFEWKRAPPFSEPNAVNNKNVHLGNYTHSHEDVEAPTYTCTPIGECDVCTPLEKKTMPHCMEYGNKEPVRCEWDDPDFAPDKNATLDPDSITLPAFRGCPHVKRIERWKTIRFESVNFVVAVLAVIFVFWRQRKLAREQYQRLAQRIGVATA
;
A
#
# COMPACT_ATOMS: atom_id res chain seq x y z
N MET A 1 -1.03 34.43 -33.69
CA MET A 1 -0.83 34.71 -32.25
C MET A 1 -1.91 34.18 -31.29
N ARG A 2 -3.09 33.68 -31.72
CA ARG A 2 -4.18 33.26 -30.79
C ARG A 2 -4.09 31.84 -30.18
N LEU A 3 -3.02 31.08 -30.44
CA LEU A 3 -2.91 29.67 -30.04
C LEU A 3 -2.04 29.41 -28.80
N MET A 4 -1.41 30.44 -28.22
CA MET A 4 -0.55 30.25 -27.04
C MET A 4 -1.32 30.23 -25.72
N LEU A 5 -2.53 30.79 -25.68
CA LEU A 5 -3.37 30.86 -24.47
C LEU A 5 -3.79 29.48 -23.91
N PRO A 6 -4.27 28.51 -24.71
CA PRO A 6 -4.64 27.20 -24.17
C PRO A 6 -3.41 26.37 -23.79
N TYR A 7 -2.28 26.57 -24.46
CA TYR A 7 -1.03 25.86 -24.15
C TYR A 7 -0.47 26.29 -22.80
N TRP A 8 -0.49 27.60 -22.51
CA TRP A 8 0.00 28.16 -21.25
C TRP A 8 -0.85 27.75 -20.05
N LEU A 9 -2.19 27.74 -20.20
CA LEU A 9 -3.11 27.31 -19.15
C LEU A 9 -2.96 25.80 -18.84
N VAL A 10 -2.77 24.97 -19.86
CA VAL A 10 -2.52 23.52 -19.67
C VAL A 10 -1.17 23.26 -19.01
N THR A 11 -0.12 24.01 -19.37
CA THR A 11 1.19 23.89 -18.70
C THR A 11 1.14 24.39 -17.26
N ILE A 12 0.39 25.45 -16.96
CA ILE A 12 0.24 25.95 -15.58
C ILE A 12 -0.50 24.92 -14.73
N PHE A 13 -1.59 24.33 -15.23
CA PHE A 13 -2.35 23.28 -14.51
C PHE A 13 -1.52 22.00 -14.28
N LEU A 14 -0.70 21.60 -15.25
CA LEU A 14 0.21 20.45 -15.11
C LEU A 14 1.34 20.73 -14.11
N VAL A 15 1.89 21.95 -14.10
CA VAL A 15 2.98 22.32 -13.18
C VAL A 15 2.47 22.51 -11.74
N THR A 16 1.30 23.11 -11.54
CA THR A 16 0.71 23.26 -10.19
C THR A 16 0.24 21.93 -9.59
N SER A 17 -0.17 20.96 -10.43
CA SER A 17 -0.51 19.62 -9.96
C SER A 17 0.72 18.79 -9.54
N CYS A 18 1.92 19.14 -10.01
CA CYS A 18 3.17 18.45 -9.66
C CYS A 18 3.83 18.98 -8.38
N LEU A 19 3.66 20.25 -8.03
CA LEU A 19 4.38 20.87 -6.90
C LEU A 19 3.82 20.54 -5.51
N GLY A 20 2.64 19.91 -5.41
CA GLY A 20 2.04 19.48 -4.14
C GLY A 20 2.23 18.00 -3.80
N PHE A 21 2.98 17.25 -4.60
CA PHE A 21 3.15 15.81 -4.44
C PHE A 21 4.45 15.52 -3.70
N GLU A 22 4.38 15.46 -2.37
CA GLU A 22 5.43 14.86 -1.54
C GLU A 22 5.44 13.35 -1.84
N TRP A 23 6.20 12.93 -2.85
CA TRP A 23 6.41 11.53 -3.21
C TRP A 23 7.23 10.85 -2.11
N LYS A 24 6.57 10.48 -1.01
CA LYS A 24 7.09 9.40 -0.17
C LYS A 24 7.02 8.14 -1.02
N ARG A 25 8.17 7.79 -1.65
CA ARG A 25 8.36 6.52 -2.35
C ARG A 25 7.77 5.42 -1.46
N ALA A 26 6.90 4.60 -2.03
CA ALA A 26 6.50 3.38 -1.36
C ALA A 26 7.79 2.61 -1.03
N PRO A 27 7.98 2.13 0.21
CA PRO A 27 9.09 1.24 0.50
C PRO A 27 9.02 0.04 -0.47
N PRO A 28 10.18 -0.51 -0.87
CA PRO A 28 10.22 -1.67 -1.76
C PRO A 28 9.34 -2.80 -1.19
N PHE A 29 8.71 -3.57 -2.09
CA PHE A 29 8.02 -4.82 -1.74
C PHE A 29 9.00 -5.68 -0.93
N SER A 30 8.79 -5.77 0.38
CA SER A 30 9.46 -6.79 1.19
C SER A 30 8.87 -8.14 0.82
N GLU A 31 9.74 -9.11 0.59
CA GLU A 31 9.37 -10.49 0.32
C GLU A 31 8.37 -11.02 1.35
N PRO A 32 7.42 -11.88 0.96
CA PRO A 32 6.42 -12.45 1.87
C PRO A 32 6.98 -13.36 2.98
N ASN A 33 8.31 -13.49 3.10
CA ASN A 33 8.97 -14.46 3.98
C ASN A 33 10.00 -13.83 4.95
N ALA A 34 9.85 -12.56 5.31
CA ALA A 34 10.44 -12.09 6.56
C ALA A 34 9.40 -12.27 7.69
N VAL A 35 9.04 -13.52 7.98
CA VAL A 35 8.63 -13.90 9.34
C VAL A 35 9.89 -13.63 10.16
N ASN A 36 10.04 -12.40 10.62
CA ASN A 36 11.06 -12.04 11.57
C ASN A 36 10.59 -12.73 12.85
N ASN A 37 11.05 -13.97 13.01
CA ASN A 37 10.86 -14.83 14.16
C ASN A 37 11.64 -14.18 15.32
N LYS A 38 11.22 -12.97 15.71
CA LYS A 38 11.64 -12.36 16.95
C LYS A 38 10.87 -13.16 18.00
N ASN A 39 11.51 -14.22 18.48
CA ASN A 39 11.13 -14.92 19.69
C ASN A 39 10.87 -13.84 20.74
N VAL A 40 9.60 -13.55 20.98
CA VAL A 40 9.20 -12.48 21.90
C VAL A 40 9.48 -13.02 23.28
N HIS A 41 10.62 -12.60 23.85
CA HIS A 41 11.03 -12.91 25.21
C HIS A 41 9.89 -12.56 26.17
N LEU A 42 9.19 -13.59 26.65
CA LEU A 42 8.33 -13.48 27.81
C LEU A 42 9.21 -13.41 29.06
N GLY A 43 8.73 -12.68 30.07
CA GLY A 43 9.47 -12.17 31.22
C GLY A 43 10.43 -13.12 31.94
N ASN A 44 11.40 -12.49 32.62
CA ASN A 44 12.48 -13.07 33.40
C ASN A 44 11.95 -13.91 34.58
N TYR A 45 11.76 -15.22 34.40
CA TYR A 45 11.50 -16.15 35.49
C TYR A 45 12.83 -16.50 36.16
N THR A 46 13.03 -15.96 37.35
CA THR A 46 14.13 -16.35 38.23
C THR A 46 13.94 -17.78 38.71
N HIS A 47 14.99 -18.58 38.53
CA HIS A 47 15.50 -19.59 39.47
C HIS A 47 15.51 -21.04 38.97
N SER A 48 16.48 -21.41 38.14
CA SER A 48 17.53 -22.43 38.43
C SER A 48 18.28 -22.81 37.16
N HIS A 49 19.59 -23.03 37.26
CA HIS A 49 20.54 -23.37 36.20
C HIS A 49 20.25 -24.70 35.46
N GLU A 50 19.24 -24.71 34.61
CA GLU A 50 19.18 -25.57 33.42
C GLU A 50 18.84 -24.65 32.25
N ASP A 51 19.55 -24.77 31.13
CA ASP A 51 19.25 -24.06 29.88
C ASP A 51 17.92 -24.61 29.32
N VAL A 52 16.81 -24.29 29.99
CA VAL A 52 15.47 -24.60 29.53
C VAL A 52 15.25 -23.70 28.31
N GLU A 53 15.36 -24.30 27.12
CA GLU A 53 14.95 -23.65 25.89
C GLU A 53 13.56 -23.05 26.10
N ALA A 54 13.45 -21.74 25.87
CA ALA A 54 12.19 -21.04 26.05
C ALA A 54 11.15 -21.69 25.13
N PRO A 55 9.91 -21.91 25.61
CA PRO A 55 8.90 -22.61 24.83
C PRO A 55 8.67 -21.87 23.51
N THR A 56 8.90 -22.58 22.40
CA THR A 56 8.80 -22.00 21.07
C THR A 56 7.36 -22.13 20.57
N TYR A 57 6.84 -21.06 19.96
CA TYR A 57 5.51 -21.06 19.38
C TYR A 57 5.55 -20.48 17.97
N THR A 58 4.77 -21.06 17.07
CA THR A 58 4.64 -20.59 15.69
C THR A 58 3.29 -19.93 15.46
N CYS A 59 3.30 -18.71 14.92
CA CYS A 59 2.08 -17.95 14.62
C CYS A 59 1.81 -17.85 13.10
N THR A 60 0.61 -18.25 12.70
CA THR A 60 0.12 -18.13 11.33
C THR A 60 -0.97 -17.04 11.21
N PRO A 61 -0.98 -16.23 10.14
CA PRO A 61 -2.01 -15.23 9.92
C PRO A 61 -3.34 -15.89 9.52
N ILE A 62 -4.44 -15.49 10.15
CA ILE A 62 -5.79 -15.99 9.86
C ILE A 62 -6.56 -15.01 8.97
N GLY A 63 -6.29 -13.71 9.12
CA GLY A 63 -7.09 -12.65 8.51
C GLY A 63 -6.24 -11.54 7.90
N GLU A 64 -6.90 -10.48 7.48
CA GLU A 64 -6.23 -9.33 6.86
C GLU A 64 -5.62 -8.39 7.90
N CYS A 65 -4.56 -7.70 7.49
CA CYS A 65 -3.95 -6.62 8.23
C CYS A 65 -4.84 -5.38 8.18
N ASP A 66 -5.19 -4.86 9.35
CA ASP A 66 -6.04 -3.69 9.55
C ASP A 66 -5.32 -2.60 10.36
N VAL A 67 -5.78 -1.36 10.21
CA VAL A 67 -5.20 -0.21 10.93
C VAL A 67 -5.62 -0.25 12.40
N CYS A 68 -4.67 -0.08 13.31
CA CYS A 68 -4.99 0.04 14.73
C CYS A 68 -5.78 1.31 15.01
N THR A 69 -6.73 1.25 15.94
CA THR A 69 -7.43 2.46 16.40
C THR A 69 -6.46 3.41 17.13
N PRO A 70 -6.78 4.72 17.23
CA PRO A 70 -5.91 5.68 17.90
C PRO A 70 -5.60 5.33 19.37
N LEU A 71 -6.54 4.65 20.04
CA LEU A 71 -6.37 4.16 21.40
C LEU A 71 -5.41 2.97 21.44
N GLU A 72 -5.65 1.97 20.59
CA GLU A 72 -4.81 0.76 20.49
C GLU A 72 -3.37 1.09 20.11
N LYS A 73 -3.15 2.10 19.26
CA LYS A 73 -1.80 2.53 18.88
C LYS A 73 -0.96 3.00 20.08
N LYS A 74 -1.60 3.45 21.17
CA LYS A 74 -0.91 3.90 22.40
C LYS A 74 -0.82 2.81 23.45
N THR A 75 -1.81 1.92 23.51
CA THR A 75 -1.94 0.94 24.60
C THR A 75 -1.43 -0.44 24.24
N MET A 76 -1.52 -0.83 22.97
CA MET A 76 -1.24 -2.20 22.53
C MET A 76 0.19 -2.33 21.98
N PRO A 77 1.00 -3.28 22.47
CA PRO A 77 2.40 -3.42 22.05
C PRO A 77 2.52 -3.80 20.57
N HIS A 78 1.62 -4.64 20.04
CA HIS A 78 1.63 -5.06 18.64
C HIS A 78 1.34 -3.93 17.64
N CYS A 79 0.80 -2.80 18.10
CA CYS A 79 0.53 -1.63 17.26
C CYS A 79 1.67 -0.59 17.27
N MET A 80 2.70 -0.74 18.09
CA MET A 80 3.72 0.30 18.28
C MET A 80 4.66 0.46 17.08
N GLU A 81 5.04 -0.64 16.42
CA GLU A 81 6.02 -0.62 15.33
C GLU A 81 5.42 -0.09 14.01
N TYR A 82 4.32 -0.70 13.56
CA TYR A 82 3.73 -0.40 12.26
C TYR A 82 2.43 0.42 12.34
N GLY A 83 1.76 0.44 13.50
CA GLY A 83 0.43 1.03 13.64
C GLY A 83 -0.70 0.23 12.98
N ASN A 84 -0.43 -0.98 12.52
CA ASN A 84 -1.41 -1.91 11.97
C ASN A 84 -1.31 -3.26 12.68
N LYS A 85 -2.42 -4.01 12.72
CA LYS A 85 -2.53 -5.32 13.37
C LYS A 85 -3.18 -6.34 12.44
N GLU A 86 -2.77 -7.60 12.54
CA GLU A 86 -3.42 -8.72 11.87
C GLU A 86 -3.74 -9.84 12.87
N PRO A 87 -4.88 -10.53 12.71
CA PRO A 87 -5.25 -11.63 13.58
C PRO A 87 -4.42 -12.88 13.24
N VAL A 88 -3.89 -13.52 14.28
CA VAL A 88 -3.03 -14.70 14.16
C VAL A 88 -3.53 -15.86 15.02
N ARG A 89 -3.23 -17.06 14.55
CA ARG A 89 -3.36 -18.30 15.30
C ARG A 89 -1.96 -18.78 15.63
N CYS A 90 -1.66 -18.82 16.91
CA CYS A 90 -0.40 -19.35 17.38
C CYS A 90 -0.63 -20.73 17.98
N GLU A 91 0.31 -21.63 17.71
CA GLU A 91 0.32 -23.00 18.24
C GLU A 91 1.71 -23.24 18.85
N TRP A 92 1.76 -23.97 19.97
CA TRP A 92 3.01 -24.37 20.59
C TRP A 92 3.71 -25.39 19.70
N ASP A 93 5.01 -25.23 19.49
CA ASP A 93 5.80 -26.18 18.72
C ASP A 93 6.10 -27.44 19.55
N ASP A 94 6.18 -27.28 20.88
CA ASP A 94 6.43 -28.34 21.83
C ASP A 94 5.12 -28.85 22.47
N PRO A 95 4.84 -30.17 22.42
CA PRO A 95 3.59 -30.74 22.92
C PRO A 95 3.46 -30.68 24.45
N ASP A 96 4.58 -30.55 25.17
CA ASP A 96 4.62 -30.48 26.63
C ASP A 96 4.06 -29.16 27.18
N PHE A 97 4.04 -28.10 26.35
CA PHE A 97 3.47 -26.79 26.69
C PHE A 97 2.07 -26.57 26.11
N ALA A 98 1.58 -27.51 25.31
CA ALA A 98 0.21 -27.46 24.80
C ALA A 98 -0.75 -27.66 25.98
N PRO A 99 -1.73 -26.74 26.19
CA PRO A 99 -2.67 -26.90 27.28
C PRO A 99 -3.47 -28.19 27.10
N ASP A 100 -3.42 -29.05 28.12
CA ASP A 100 -4.19 -30.28 28.15
C ASP A 100 -5.67 -29.96 27.99
N LYS A 101 -6.32 -30.56 26.96
CA LYS A 101 -7.74 -30.32 26.64
C LYS A 101 -8.70 -30.68 27.79
N ASN A 102 -8.20 -31.40 28.80
CA ASN A 102 -8.95 -31.87 29.97
C ASN A 102 -8.53 -31.19 31.28
N ALA A 103 -7.53 -30.30 31.28
CA ALA A 103 -7.12 -29.59 32.48
C ALA A 103 -8.08 -28.41 32.74
N THR A 104 -8.72 -28.43 33.90
CA THR A 104 -9.45 -27.29 34.47
C THR A 104 -8.58 -26.04 34.40
N LEU A 105 -9.11 -24.95 33.82
CA LEU A 105 -8.44 -23.65 33.64
C LEU A 105 -7.61 -23.27 34.88
N ASP A 106 -6.29 -23.47 34.82
CA ASP A 106 -5.38 -22.81 35.73
C ASP A 106 -5.21 -21.34 35.25
N PRO A 107 -5.33 -20.35 36.15
CA PRO A 107 -5.24 -18.93 35.80
C PRO A 107 -3.86 -18.50 35.31
N ASP A 108 -2.85 -19.36 35.46
CA ASP A 108 -1.45 -19.09 35.09
C ASP A 108 -1.06 -19.70 33.72
N SER A 109 -2.02 -20.23 32.95
CA SER A 109 -1.72 -20.72 31.59
C SER A 109 -1.30 -19.57 30.67
N ILE A 110 -0.14 -19.70 30.03
CA ILE A 110 0.39 -18.70 29.09
C ILE A 110 -0.56 -18.57 27.90
N THR A 111 -1.27 -17.44 27.79
CA THR A 111 -2.15 -17.15 26.65
C THR A 111 -1.34 -16.64 25.47
N LEU A 112 -1.37 -17.36 24.34
CA LEU A 112 -0.70 -16.92 23.12
C LEU A 112 -1.38 -15.68 22.53
N PRO A 113 -0.63 -14.80 21.84
CA PRO A 113 -1.18 -13.57 21.29
C PRO A 113 -2.17 -13.86 20.15
N ALA A 114 -3.33 -13.21 20.20
CA ALA A 114 -4.33 -13.28 19.12
C ALA A 114 -4.04 -12.30 17.96
N PHE A 115 -3.17 -11.31 18.18
CA PHE A 115 -2.84 -10.27 17.21
C PHE A 115 -1.34 -10.02 17.15
N ARG A 116 -0.82 -9.74 15.94
CA ARG A 116 0.55 -9.26 15.73
C ARG A 116 0.58 -8.01 14.86
N GLY A 117 1.67 -7.27 14.93
CA GLY A 117 1.90 -6.10 14.08
C GLY A 117 2.15 -6.50 12.63
N CYS A 118 1.65 -5.70 11.68
CA CYS A 118 1.82 -5.97 10.26
C CYS A 118 2.24 -4.71 9.48
N PRO A 119 3.12 -4.83 8.48
CA PRO A 119 3.64 -3.67 7.75
C PRO A 119 2.63 -3.09 6.75
N HIS A 120 1.77 -3.92 6.15
CA HIS A 120 1.03 -3.57 4.94
C HIS A 120 -0.47 -3.87 5.04
N VAL A 121 -1.29 -2.82 4.88
CA VAL A 121 -2.76 -2.91 4.85
C VAL A 121 -3.24 -2.98 3.39
N LYS A 122 -3.65 -4.18 2.95
CA LYS A 122 -4.06 -4.46 1.56
C LYS A 122 -5.06 -3.42 1.01
N ARG A 123 -6.04 -3.04 1.83
CA ARG A 123 -7.07 -2.06 1.44
C ARG A 123 -6.47 -0.69 1.11
N ILE A 124 -5.52 -0.21 1.90
CA ILE A 124 -4.90 1.12 1.71
C ILE A 124 -4.00 1.11 0.48
N GLU A 125 -3.28 0.01 0.26
CA GLU A 125 -2.36 -0.10 -0.86
C GLU A 125 -3.09 -0.13 -2.20
N ARG A 126 -4.20 -0.86 -2.29
CA ARG A 126 -5.04 -0.85 -3.50
C ARG A 126 -5.47 0.56 -3.88
N TRP A 127 -5.88 1.37 -2.90
CA TRP A 127 -6.24 2.77 -3.16
C TRP A 127 -5.06 3.62 -3.64
N LYS A 128 -3.86 3.41 -3.09
CA LYS A 128 -2.65 4.09 -3.56
C LYS A 128 -2.31 3.70 -5.00
N THR A 129 -2.40 2.42 -5.34
CA THR A 129 -2.15 1.91 -6.70
C THR A 129 -3.15 2.47 -7.71
N ILE A 130 -4.46 2.39 -7.39
CA ILE A 130 -5.51 2.93 -8.26
C ILE A 130 -5.32 4.44 -8.47
N ARG A 131 -4.97 5.18 -7.41
CA ARG A 131 -4.70 6.62 -7.53
C ARG A 131 -3.54 6.88 -8.47
N PHE A 132 -2.43 6.17 -8.32
CA PHE A 132 -1.27 6.34 -9.20
C PHE A 132 -1.61 6.03 -10.66
N GLU A 133 -2.26 4.90 -10.90
CA GLU A 133 -2.67 4.48 -12.24
C GLU A 133 -3.67 5.46 -12.88
N SER A 134 -4.61 5.98 -12.10
CA SER A 134 -5.59 6.98 -12.58
C SER A 134 -4.93 8.27 -13.09
N VAL A 135 -3.87 8.74 -12.43
CA VAL A 135 -3.14 9.95 -12.87
C VAL A 135 -2.43 9.70 -14.19
N ASN A 136 -1.75 8.56 -14.33
CA ASN A 136 -1.08 8.19 -15.58
C ASN A 136 -2.08 8.02 -16.73
N PHE A 137 -3.24 7.40 -16.44
CA PHE A 137 -4.32 7.25 -17.42
C PHE A 137 -4.83 8.61 -17.92
N VAL A 138 -5.06 9.56 -17.03
CA VAL A 138 -5.49 10.92 -17.42
C VAL A 138 -4.44 11.61 -18.29
N VAL A 139 -3.16 11.53 -17.92
CA VAL A 139 -2.06 12.10 -18.74
C VAL A 139 -2.02 11.46 -20.12
N ALA A 140 -2.18 10.14 -20.22
CA ALA A 140 -2.22 9.43 -21.50
C ALA A 140 -3.40 9.89 -22.38
N VAL A 141 -4.60 10.02 -21.80
CA VAL A 141 -5.79 10.52 -22.51
C VAL A 141 -5.57 11.95 -23.02
N LEU A 142 -5.03 12.83 -22.20
CA LEU A 142 -4.73 14.21 -22.60
C LEU A 142 -3.71 14.26 -23.73
N ALA A 143 -2.67 13.43 -23.69
CA ALA A 143 -1.68 13.32 -24.76
C ALA A 143 -2.32 12.87 -26.08
N VAL A 144 -3.18 11.85 -26.03
CA VAL A 144 -3.91 11.34 -27.21
C VAL A 144 -4.82 12.42 -27.79
N ILE A 145 -5.61 13.10 -26.95
CA ILE A 145 -6.47 14.22 -27.38
C ILE A 145 -5.64 15.31 -28.06
N PHE A 146 -4.49 15.66 -27.48
CA PHE A 146 -3.61 16.68 -28.04
C PHE A 146 -3.05 16.30 -29.41
N VAL A 147 -2.63 15.04 -29.59
CA VAL A 147 -2.16 14.52 -30.89
C VAL A 147 -3.29 14.54 -31.92
N PHE A 148 -4.49 14.06 -31.58
CA PHE A 148 -5.63 14.08 -32.49
C PHE A 148 -6.03 15.51 -32.89
N TRP A 149 -6.03 16.43 -31.93
CA TRP A 149 -6.32 17.83 -32.21
C TRP A 149 -5.29 18.45 -33.15
N ARG A 150 -4.00 18.17 -32.93
CA ARG A 150 -2.91 18.62 -33.80
C ARG A 150 -3.03 18.04 -35.21
N GLN A 151 -3.32 16.75 -35.34
CA GLN A 151 -3.49 16.09 -36.65
C GLN A 151 -4.69 16.67 -37.40
N ARG A 152 -5.84 16.86 -36.74
CA ARG A 152 -7.03 17.48 -37.36
C ARG A 152 -6.74 18.90 -37.84
N LYS A 153 -5.95 19.66 -37.07
CA LYS A 153 -5.56 21.01 -37.46
C LYS A 153 -4.68 21.00 -38.71
N LEU A 154 -3.63 20.17 -38.74
CA LEU A 154 -2.74 20.06 -39.90
C LEU A 154 -3.47 19.57 -41.16
N ALA A 155 -4.39 18.62 -41.01
CA ALA A 155 -5.20 18.14 -42.13
C ALA A 155 -6.06 19.26 -42.73
N ARG A 156 -6.73 20.09 -41.90
CA ARG A 156 -7.51 21.24 -42.38
C ARG A 156 -6.67 22.23 -43.18
N GLU A 157 -5.45 22.52 -42.71
CA GLU A 157 -4.53 23.42 -43.43
C GLU A 157 -4.09 22.84 -44.78
N GLN A 158 -3.83 21.53 -44.86
CA GLN A 158 -3.51 20.88 -46.14
C GLN A 158 -4.70 20.85 -47.11
N TYR A 159 -5.92 20.58 -46.61
CA TYR A 159 -7.14 20.64 -47.42
C TYR A 159 -7.38 22.05 -47.98
N GLN A 160 -7.13 23.10 -47.19
CA GLN A 160 -7.24 24.49 -47.67
C GLN A 160 -6.23 24.79 -48.79
N ARG A 161 -4.97 24.34 -48.64
CA ARG A 161 -3.96 24.51 -49.69
C ARG A 161 -4.30 23.73 -50.96
N LEU A 162 -4.90 22.55 -50.83
CA LEU A 162 -5.35 21.76 -51.98
C LEU A 162 -6.56 22.42 -52.67
N ALA A 163 -7.55 22.89 -51.91
CA ALA A 163 -8.72 23.59 -52.43
C ALA A 163 -8.34 24.87 -53.21
N GLN A 164 -7.38 25.64 -52.70
CA GLN A 164 -6.81 26.80 -53.40
C GLN A 164 -6.16 26.43 -54.74
N ARG A 165 -5.53 25.26 -54.83
CA ARG A 165 -4.90 24.77 -56.09
C ARG A 165 -5.91 24.26 -57.11
N ILE A 166 -7.03 23.68 -56.66
CA ILE A 166 -8.06 23.12 -57.55
C ILE A 166 -9.08 24.20 -57.97
N GLY A 167 -8.99 25.43 -57.43
CA GLY A 167 -9.88 26.54 -57.81
C GLY A 167 -11.33 26.36 -57.33
N VAL A 168 -11.58 25.38 -56.47
CA VAL A 168 -12.89 25.16 -55.85
C VAL A 168 -13.00 26.11 -54.66
N ALA A 169 -13.25 27.39 -54.96
CA ALA A 169 -13.75 28.31 -53.96
C ALA A 169 -15.20 27.93 -53.66
N THR A 170 -15.44 27.25 -52.53
CA THR A 170 -16.77 27.12 -51.96
C THR A 170 -17.21 28.52 -51.52
N ALA A 171 -18.22 29.06 -52.20
CA ALA A 171 -18.99 30.21 -51.75
C ALA A 171 -19.64 29.93 -50.38
#